data_AF-A0A843GWK2-F1
#
_entry.id   AF-A0A843GWK2-F1
#
_cell.length_a   1.000
_cell.length_b   1.000
_cell.length_c   1.000
_cell.angle_alpha   90.00
_cell.angle_beta   90.00
_cell.angle_gamma   90.00
#
_symmetry.space_group_name_H-M   'P 1'
#
loop_
_entity.id
_entity.type
_entity.pdbx_description
1 polymer ?
#
loop_
_entity_poly.entity_id
_entity_poly.type
_entity_poly.pdbx_seq_one_letter_code
_entity_poly.pdbx_strand_id
1 'polypeptide(L)'
;MLFDIAFNSQLKPAPPRILPNLNLYINSLGREVLYNLHKYSVAPARPNRSDILLVSILGSLPIDDMMKIKDPYKRYSLLTSKVIEDATRSFNPAYLKDSRINLNFCCTPDDESGIEYLLPVKCKNGKSDLPLGLGWNAWKRMRPFRIGMVDTHQLSLYAYLDKLIYTTPHPPLITVYCLNTPMFAMQYCAYLDSLSKIKSSTDDVYSYLHQYVLFPALINDNTNLWLRNQYWERLVALLNHEGGLIHTPFEDNMWKAVPDGRLGAQYPQFLQNVDDLTTMFIKKTIYPDVYLSSCLLLSQVPMLTYFRSFLQFNDVPQLRQYSWIEYLRDWQWIDFLTLALSWNKQWVLYTYFKSYFNRCLRLFQESHPWTDCENHIVETFIANKVKEQLKLVDQKDVDLALDQH
;
A
#
# COMPACT_ATOMS: atom_id res chain seq x y z
N MET A 1 -7.38 -7.35 18.43
CA MET A 1 -8.37 -8.36 18.89
C MET A 1 -9.81 -7.94 18.55
N LEU A 2 -10.27 -6.73 18.91
CA LEU A 2 -11.57 -6.20 18.47
C LEU A 2 -11.66 -5.91 16.95
N PHE A 3 -10.56 -5.45 16.34
CA PHE A 3 -10.44 -5.23 14.89
C PHE A 3 -10.71 -6.50 14.07
N ASP A 4 -10.32 -7.68 14.55
CA ASP A 4 -10.50 -8.97 13.84
C ASP A 4 -11.95 -9.53 13.98
N ILE A 5 -12.66 -9.19 15.06
CA ILE A 5 -14.05 -9.64 15.32
C ILE A 5 -15.05 -8.87 14.46
N ALA A 6 -14.88 -7.55 14.34
CA ALA A 6 -15.71 -6.72 13.46
C ALA A 6 -15.52 -7.09 11.97
N PHE A 7 -14.28 -7.40 11.57
CA PHE A 7 -13.92 -7.78 10.20
C PHE A 7 -14.47 -9.13 9.74
N ASN A 8 -14.57 -10.11 10.66
CA ASN A 8 -14.90 -11.49 10.31
C ASN A 8 -16.40 -11.76 10.14
N SER A 9 -17.29 -10.81 10.49
CA SER A 9 -18.69 -11.16 10.73
C SER A 9 -19.72 -10.74 9.68
N GLN A 10 -19.48 -9.84 8.72
CA GLN A 10 -20.62 -9.24 7.99
C GLN A 10 -20.49 -8.91 6.48
N LEU A 11 -19.46 -9.34 5.76
CA LEU A 11 -19.43 -9.20 4.29
C LEU A 11 -19.49 -10.57 3.61
N LYS A 12 -20.63 -10.88 2.99
CA LYS A 12 -20.70 -11.99 2.03
C LYS A 12 -20.10 -11.48 0.71
N PRO A 13 -19.18 -12.24 0.07
CA PRO A 13 -18.66 -11.84 -1.24
C PRO A 13 -19.82 -11.62 -2.21
N ALA A 14 -19.87 -10.44 -2.81
CA ALA A 14 -20.82 -10.13 -3.87
C ALA A 14 -20.64 -11.10 -5.06
N PRO A 15 -21.73 -11.61 -5.67
CA PRO A 15 -21.63 -12.39 -6.87
C PRO A 15 -20.81 -11.65 -7.95
N PRO A 16 -19.92 -12.33 -8.69
CA PRO A 16 -19.07 -11.71 -9.73
C PRO A 16 -19.84 -10.96 -10.82
N ARG A 17 -21.15 -11.19 -10.92
CA ARG A 17 -22.05 -10.60 -11.92
C ARG A 17 -22.63 -9.25 -11.53
N ILE A 18 -22.41 -8.76 -10.30
CA ILE A 18 -23.00 -7.48 -9.88
C ILE A 18 -22.33 -6.31 -10.64
N LEU A 19 -21.04 -6.41 -10.97
CA LEU A 19 -20.25 -5.31 -11.58
C LEU A 19 -19.45 -5.76 -12.83
N PRO A 20 -20.11 -6.25 -13.91
CA PRO A 20 -19.44 -6.96 -15.01
C PRO A 20 -18.47 -6.09 -15.82
N ASN A 21 -18.81 -4.83 -16.09
CA ASN A 21 -17.95 -3.94 -16.90
C ASN A 21 -16.65 -3.59 -16.19
N LEU A 22 -16.71 -3.36 -14.88
CA LEU A 22 -15.52 -3.06 -14.09
C LEU A 22 -14.64 -4.30 -13.91
N ASN A 23 -15.24 -5.47 -13.73
CA ASN A 23 -14.49 -6.73 -13.68
C ASN A 23 -13.73 -7.00 -14.99
N LEU A 24 -14.36 -6.76 -16.15
CA LEU A 24 -13.67 -6.89 -17.45
C LEU A 24 -12.47 -5.96 -17.56
N TYR A 25 -12.61 -4.73 -17.07
CA TYR A 25 -11.51 -3.77 -17.04
C TYR A 25 -10.38 -4.18 -16.12
N ILE A 26 -10.67 -4.49 -14.84
CA ILE A 26 -9.63 -4.89 -13.87
C ILE A 26 -8.89 -6.15 -14.37
N ASN A 27 -9.59 -7.05 -15.06
CA ASN A 27 -8.96 -8.20 -15.73
C ASN A 27 -8.04 -7.77 -16.90
N SER A 28 -8.45 -6.80 -17.71
CA SER A 28 -7.62 -6.24 -18.79
C SER A 28 -6.37 -5.56 -18.25
N LEU A 29 -6.52 -4.71 -17.23
CA LEU A 29 -5.42 -4.06 -16.52
C LEU A 29 -4.49 -5.11 -15.87
N GLY A 30 -5.06 -6.18 -15.30
CA GLY A 30 -4.33 -7.35 -14.82
C GLY A 30 -3.43 -7.98 -15.89
N ARG A 31 -3.95 -8.17 -17.10
CA ARG A 31 -3.16 -8.71 -18.22
C ARG A 31 -2.04 -7.78 -18.64
N GLU A 32 -2.30 -6.48 -18.69
CA GLU A 32 -1.29 -5.48 -19.03
C GLU A 32 -0.19 -5.39 -17.98
N VAL A 33 -0.55 -5.42 -16.69
CA VAL A 33 0.41 -5.50 -15.58
C VAL A 33 1.23 -6.78 -15.67
N LEU A 34 0.61 -7.94 -15.93
CA LEU A 34 1.33 -9.20 -16.09
C LEU A 34 2.26 -9.17 -17.31
N TYR A 35 1.84 -8.56 -18.41
CA TYR A 35 2.66 -8.36 -19.60
C TYR A 35 3.88 -7.49 -19.28
N ASN A 36 3.68 -6.37 -18.57
CA ASN A 36 4.76 -5.51 -18.12
C ASN A 36 5.70 -6.25 -17.16
N LEU A 37 5.18 -6.92 -16.14
CA LEU A 37 5.98 -7.76 -15.22
C LEU A 37 6.82 -8.78 -15.98
N HIS A 38 6.24 -9.47 -16.97
CA HIS A 38 6.97 -10.43 -17.80
C HIS A 38 8.03 -9.74 -18.64
N LYS A 39 7.69 -8.68 -19.38
CA LYS A 39 8.61 -7.92 -20.22
C LYS A 39 9.82 -7.42 -19.43
N TYR A 40 9.61 -6.88 -18.23
CA TYR A 40 10.67 -6.32 -17.40
C TYR A 40 11.40 -7.36 -16.54
N SER A 41 10.84 -8.56 -16.36
CA SER A 41 11.56 -9.67 -15.72
C SER A 41 12.74 -10.19 -16.55
N VAL A 42 12.73 -9.95 -17.87
CA VAL A 42 13.77 -10.41 -18.81
C VAL A 42 14.83 -9.33 -19.07
N ALA A 43 14.58 -8.09 -18.66
CA ALA A 43 15.55 -7.01 -18.80
C ALA A 43 16.70 -7.14 -17.78
N PRO A 44 17.95 -6.79 -18.15
CA PRO A 44 19.06 -6.82 -17.21
C PRO A 44 18.81 -5.83 -16.07
N ALA A 45 18.84 -6.32 -14.83
CA ALA A 45 18.68 -5.49 -13.65
C ALA A 45 19.81 -4.45 -13.59
N ARG A 46 19.44 -3.16 -13.45
CA ARG A 46 20.41 -2.08 -13.23
C ARG A 46 20.36 -1.66 -11.76
N PRO A 47 21.49 -1.66 -11.04
CA PRO A 47 21.50 -1.26 -9.63
C PRO A 47 20.97 0.17 -9.45
N ASN A 48 19.99 0.33 -8.56
CA ASN A 48 19.54 1.62 -8.06
C ASN A 48 19.78 1.74 -6.53
N ARG A 49 19.44 2.89 -5.93
CA ARG A 49 19.64 3.14 -4.48
C ARG A 49 18.94 2.07 -3.61
N SER A 50 17.73 1.64 -4.01
CA SER A 50 16.99 0.59 -3.30
C SER A 50 17.64 -0.78 -3.43
N ASP A 51 18.18 -1.14 -4.62
CA ASP A 51 18.90 -2.40 -4.81
C ASP A 51 20.13 -2.46 -3.90
N ILE A 52 20.90 -1.37 -3.80
CA ILE A 52 22.10 -1.31 -2.96
C ILE A 52 21.75 -1.59 -1.49
N LEU A 53 20.70 -0.96 -0.96
CA LEU A 53 20.29 -1.20 0.42
C LEU A 53 19.76 -2.62 0.61
N LEU A 54 18.93 -3.12 -0.31
CA LEU A 54 18.36 -4.46 -0.21
C LEU A 54 19.44 -5.55 -0.34
N VAL A 55 20.44 -5.36 -1.21
CA VAL A 55 21.64 -6.20 -1.30
C VAL A 55 22.42 -6.13 0.00
N SER A 56 22.62 -4.93 0.57
CA SER A 56 23.32 -4.77 1.85
C SER A 56 22.60 -5.48 3.00
N ILE A 57 21.27 -5.38 3.06
CA ILE A 57 20.44 -6.11 4.01
C ILE A 57 20.64 -7.61 3.84
N LEU A 58 20.52 -8.15 2.62
CA LEU A 58 20.74 -9.58 2.37
C LEU A 58 22.18 -10.03 2.69
N GLY A 59 23.18 -9.20 2.38
CA GLY A 59 24.58 -9.47 2.67
C GLY A 59 24.94 -9.44 4.16
N SER A 60 24.13 -8.76 4.97
CA SER A 60 24.26 -8.79 6.45
C SER A 60 23.69 -10.06 7.08
N LEU A 61 22.90 -10.83 6.33
CA LEU A 61 22.33 -12.09 6.80
C LEU A 61 23.35 -13.23 6.61
N PRO A 62 23.49 -14.16 7.57
CA PRO A 62 24.34 -15.35 7.43
C PRO A 62 23.66 -16.40 6.55
N ILE A 63 23.38 -16.06 5.29
CA ILE A 63 22.61 -16.89 4.35
C ILE A 63 23.22 -18.29 4.23
N ASP A 64 24.55 -18.40 4.11
CA ASP A 64 25.24 -19.70 3.98
C ASP A 64 24.96 -20.62 5.17
N ASP A 65 24.98 -20.09 6.40
CA ASP A 65 24.66 -20.87 7.60
C ASP A 65 23.18 -21.22 7.68
N MET A 66 22.31 -20.31 7.24
CA MET A 66 20.87 -20.55 7.19
C MET A 66 20.51 -21.64 6.17
N MET A 67 21.20 -21.69 5.04
CA MET A 67 20.99 -22.70 4.00
C MET A 67 21.45 -24.10 4.45
N LYS A 68 22.35 -24.22 5.44
CA LYS A 68 22.68 -25.51 6.09
C LYS A 68 21.50 -26.09 6.88
N ILE A 69 20.57 -25.25 7.34
CA ILE A 69 19.39 -25.66 8.10
C ILE A 69 18.26 -26.02 7.12
N LYS A 70 17.98 -27.33 6.97
CA LYS A 70 16.91 -27.83 6.09
C LYS A 70 15.50 -27.52 6.58
N ASP A 71 15.31 -27.43 7.89
CA ASP A 71 14.00 -27.15 8.49
C ASP A 71 13.71 -25.63 8.48
N PRO A 72 12.72 -25.15 7.71
CA PRO A 72 12.41 -23.73 7.61
C PRO A 72 11.92 -23.12 8.92
N TYR A 73 11.33 -23.91 9.82
CA TYR A 73 10.90 -23.43 11.14
C TYR A 73 12.08 -23.15 12.07
N LYS A 74 13.09 -24.03 12.03
CA LYS A 74 14.37 -23.82 12.74
C LYS A 74 15.12 -22.63 12.15
N ARG A 75 15.18 -22.53 10.82
CA ARG A 75 15.78 -21.39 10.10
C ARG A 75 15.15 -20.06 10.53
N TYR A 76 13.82 -19.98 10.53
CA TYR A 76 13.09 -18.78 10.99
C TYR A 76 13.34 -18.45 12.47
N SER A 77 13.41 -19.46 13.34
CA SER A 77 13.67 -19.25 14.77
C SER A 77 15.10 -18.74 15.02
N LEU A 78 16.07 -19.15 14.21
CA LEU A 78 17.45 -18.65 14.26
C LEU A 78 17.55 -17.19 13.79
N LEU A 79 16.74 -16.81 12.80
CA LEU A 79 16.68 -15.44 12.25
C LEU A 79 16.10 -14.41 13.22
N THR A 80 15.10 -14.79 14.01
CA THR A 80 14.13 -13.86 14.65
C THR A 80 14.68 -12.97 15.76
N SER A 81 15.87 -13.24 16.27
CA SER A 81 16.38 -12.50 17.45
C SER A 81 17.57 -11.61 17.13
N LYS A 82 18.67 -12.18 16.62
CA LYS A 82 19.94 -11.44 16.46
C LYS A 82 20.18 -10.95 15.04
N VAL A 83 19.91 -11.81 14.06
CA VAL A 83 20.14 -11.53 12.63
C VAL A 83 19.15 -10.48 12.10
N ILE A 84 17.88 -10.58 12.47
CA ILE A 84 16.89 -9.57 12.07
C ILE A 84 17.16 -8.24 12.75
N GLU A 85 17.60 -8.22 14.01
CA GLU A 85 17.97 -6.97 14.67
C GLU A 85 19.11 -6.29 13.93
N ASP A 86 20.18 -7.02 13.62
CA ASP A 86 21.35 -6.48 12.90
C ASP A 86 21.01 -6.03 11.46
N ALA A 87 20.24 -6.82 10.70
CA ALA A 87 19.80 -6.44 9.36
C ALA A 87 18.83 -5.25 9.36
N THR A 88 18.01 -5.14 10.41
CA THR A 88 17.08 -4.02 10.59
C THR A 88 17.84 -2.74 10.94
N ARG A 89 18.91 -2.81 11.76
CA ARG A 89 19.77 -1.65 12.07
C ARG A 89 20.33 -0.94 10.83
N SER A 90 20.52 -1.65 9.72
CA SER A 90 21.02 -1.07 8.46
C SER A 90 20.13 0.02 7.87
N PHE A 91 18.83 -0.01 8.16
CA PHE A 91 17.87 0.96 7.59
C PHE A 91 16.89 1.53 8.60
N ASN A 92 16.86 0.98 9.82
CA ASN A 92 15.92 1.34 10.85
C ASN A 92 16.38 2.62 11.58
N PRO A 93 15.57 3.69 11.52
CA PRO A 93 15.89 4.98 12.13
C PRO A 93 16.11 4.94 13.65
N ALA A 94 15.51 3.98 14.36
CA ALA A 94 15.63 3.82 15.81
C ALA A 94 17.07 3.51 16.25
N TYR A 95 17.86 2.91 15.37
CA TYR A 95 19.20 2.41 15.68
C TYR A 95 20.31 3.22 15.02
N LEU A 96 19.97 4.13 14.10
CA LEU A 96 20.93 5.06 13.52
C LEU A 96 21.19 6.16 14.56
N LYS A 97 22.48 6.36 14.90
CA LYS A 97 22.90 7.31 15.95
C LYS A 97 22.49 8.76 15.65
N ASP A 98 22.34 9.08 14.37
CA ASP A 98 21.56 10.21 13.91
C ASP A 98 20.13 9.69 13.68
N SER A 99 19.21 10.06 14.56
CA SER A 99 17.78 9.70 14.58
C SER A 99 16.99 10.16 13.35
N ARG A 100 17.68 10.44 12.25
CA ARG A 100 17.08 10.79 10.97
C ARG A 100 16.49 9.52 10.39
N ILE A 101 15.19 9.57 10.18
CA ILE A 101 14.52 8.58 9.37
C ILE A 101 15.18 8.62 7.98
N ASN A 102 15.47 7.45 7.39
CA ASN A 102 16.10 7.38 6.06
C ASN A 102 15.20 8.08 5.04
N LEU A 103 15.49 9.36 4.77
CA LEU A 103 14.91 10.17 3.71
C LEU A 103 15.63 9.77 2.40
N ASN A 104 14.87 9.53 1.33
CA ASN A 104 15.35 9.29 -0.05
C ASN A 104 15.72 7.82 -0.37
N PHE A 105 14.87 6.89 0.05
CA PHE A 105 15.08 5.45 -0.18
C PHE A 105 14.89 4.99 -1.65
N CYS A 106 14.29 5.76 -2.56
CA CYS A 106 13.72 5.13 -3.75
C CYS A 106 14.62 4.84 -4.93
N CYS A 107 14.10 3.81 -5.61
CA CYS A 107 14.04 3.52 -7.03
C CYS A 107 13.96 4.69 -8.03
N THR A 108 13.68 5.92 -7.59
CA THR A 108 13.63 7.12 -8.44
C THR A 108 15.04 7.70 -8.56
N PRO A 109 15.62 7.79 -9.77
CA PRO A 109 17.02 8.19 -9.93
C PRO A 109 17.28 9.68 -9.72
N ASP A 110 16.23 10.49 -9.71
CA ASP A 110 16.35 11.95 -9.82
C ASP A 110 16.34 12.60 -8.44
N ASP A 111 17.27 13.52 -8.21
CA ASP A 111 17.39 14.30 -6.96
C ASP A 111 16.20 15.28 -6.74
N GLU A 112 15.25 15.32 -7.67
CA GLU A 112 13.96 16.01 -7.57
C GLU A 112 12.82 15.12 -7.04
N SER A 113 13.10 13.84 -6.74
CA SER A 113 12.11 12.93 -6.13
C SER A 113 11.71 13.44 -4.73
N GLY A 114 10.42 13.27 -4.41
CA GLY A 114 9.92 13.67 -3.10
C GLY A 114 10.45 12.78 -1.97
N ILE A 115 9.88 12.96 -0.79
CA ILE A 115 10.39 12.44 0.45
C ILE A 115 9.94 10.99 0.64
N GLU A 116 10.91 10.11 0.87
CA GLU A 116 10.65 8.68 0.89
C GLU A 116 11.06 8.07 2.22
N TYR A 117 10.17 7.26 2.76
CA TYR A 117 10.33 6.63 4.07
C TYR A 117 10.37 5.12 3.93
N LEU A 118 11.38 4.48 4.53
CA LEU A 118 11.42 3.03 4.68
C LEU A 118 11.03 2.63 6.10
N LEU A 119 9.83 2.09 6.25
CA LEU A 119 9.26 1.63 7.51
C LEU A 119 9.57 0.15 7.73
N PRO A 120 10.30 -0.22 8.81
CA PRO A 120 10.42 -1.62 9.22
C PRO A 120 9.07 -2.14 9.69
N VAL A 121 8.65 -3.29 9.17
CA VAL A 121 7.40 -3.95 9.54
C VAL A 121 7.60 -5.44 9.77
N LYS A 122 6.59 -6.12 10.33
CA LYS A 122 6.60 -7.56 10.57
C LYS A 122 5.23 -8.17 10.31
N CYS A 123 5.16 -9.50 10.25
CA CYS A 123 3.87 -10.18 10.29
C CYS A 123 3.33 -10.15 11.73
N LYS A 124 2.02 -9.90 11.87
CA LYS A 124 1.34 -9.91 13.18
C LYS A 124 1.53 -11.24 13.92
N ASN A 125 1.41 -12.37 13.21
CA ASN A 125 1.63 -13.71 13.76
C ASN A 125 2.79 -14.43 13.05
N GLY A 126 3.94 -13.75 12.89
CA GLY A 126 5.25 -14.30 12.46
C GLY A 126 5.25 -15.69 11.80
N LYS A 127 5.29 -16.76 12.62
CA LYS A 127 5.35 -18.16 12.17
C LYS A 127 4.10 -18.66 11.44
N SER A 128 2.89 -18.28 11.86
CA SER A 128 1.64 -18.79 11.28
C SER A 128 1.27 -18.10 9.98
N ASP A 129 1.72 -16.86 9.80
CA ASP A 129 1.40 -16.06 8.62
C ASP A 129 2.36 -16.34 7.45
N LEU A 130 3.52 -16.94 7.73
CA LEU A 130 4.51 -17.29 6.71
C LEU A 130 4.28 -18.71 6.17
N PRO A 131 4.47 -18.94 4.86
CA PRO A 131 4.30 -20.26 4.23
C PRO A 131 5.50 -21.19 4.51
N LEU A 132 5.86 -21.35 5.78
CA LEU A 132 6.95 -22.22 6.22
C LEU A 132 6.63 -23.68 5.86
N GLY A 133 7.59 -24.36 5.24
CA GLY A 133 7.41 -25.74 4.77
C GLY A 133 6.71 -25.88 3.41
N LEU A 134 6.24 -24.77 2.82
CA LEU A 134 5.73 -24.76 1.45
C LEU A 134 6.85 -24.43 0.45
N GLY A 135 6.67 -24.86 -0.80
CA GLY A 135 7.64 -24.62 -1.88
C GLY A 135 7.65 -23.18 -2.39
N TRP A 136 8.59 -22.91 -3.30
CA TRP A 136 8.82 -21.57 -3.89
C TRP A 136 7.55 -20.91 -4.45
N ASN A 137 6.63 -21.67 -5.05
CA ASN A 137 5.38 -21.12 -5.58
C ASN A 137 4.50 -20.44 -4.52
N ALA A 138 4.56 -20.86 -3.26
CA ALA A 138 3.89 -20.16 -2.16
C ALA A 138 4.66 -18.88 -1.79
N TRP A 139 5.98 -18.97 -1.70
CA TRP A 139 6.86 -17.84 -1.40
C TRP A 139 6.86 -16.73 -2.45
N LYS A 140 6.71 -17.05 -3.75
CA LYS A 140 6.53 -16.09 -4.84
C LYS A 140 5.35 -15.13 -4.63
N ARG A 141 4.33 -15.57 -3.88
CA ARG A 141 3.12 -14.77 -3.60
C ARG A 141 3.30 -13.87 -2.38
N MET A 142 4.29 -14.15 -1.54
CA MET A 142 4.63 -13.30 -0.41
C MET A 142 5.24 -12.00 -0.93
N ARG A 143 4.94 -10.90 -0.26
CA ARG A 143 5.41 -9.57 -0.67
C ARG A 143 6.08 -8.91 0.51
N PRO A 144 7.39 -9.13 0.70
CA PRO A 144 8.11 -8.60 1.85
C PRO A 144 8.34 -7.09 1.74
N PHE A 145 8.32 -6.56 0.52
CA PHE A 145 8.40 -5.14 0.23
C PHE A 145 7.06 -4.66 -0.30
N ARG A 146 6.52 -3.56 0.24
CA ARG A 146 5.21 -3.01 -0.13
C ARG A 146 5.28 -1.49 -0.20
N ILE A 147 4.47 -0.91 -1.07
CA ILE A 147 4.16 0.53 -1.00
C ILE A 147 2.94 0.67 -0.10
N GLY A 148 3.13 1.38 1.01
CA GLY A 148 2.06 1.63 1.98
C GLY A 148 1.27 2.89 1.67
N MET A 149 1.96 3.96 1.26
CA MET A 149 1.34 5.23 0.91
C MET A 149 2.15 5.91 -0.18
N VAL A 150 1.44 6.59 -1.08
CA VAL A 150 1.99 7.53 -2.06
C VAL A 150 0.99 8.67 -2.19
N ASP A 151 1.45 9.91 -2.16
CA ASP A 151 0.60 11.10 -2.25
C ASP A 151 0.37 11.60 -3.68
N THR A 152 0.62 10.76 -4.68
CA THR A 152 0.19 11.04 -6.06
C THR A 152 -1.15 10.40 -6.37
N HIS A 153 -1.94 11.14 -7.14
CA HIS A 153 -3.20 10.67 -7.70
C HIS A 153 -3.01 9.92 -9.03
N GLN A 154 -1.80 9.95 -9.61
CA GLN A 154 -1.57 9.47 -10.96
C GLN A 154 -0.86 8.11 -11.01
N LEU A 155 -1.29 7.26 -11.94
CA LEU A 155 -0.56 6.06 -12.33
C LEU A 155 0.55 6.43 -13.33
N SER A 156 1.60 7.08 -12.84
CA SER A 156 2.67 7.62 -13.69
C SER A 156 3.85 6.66 -13.85
N LEU A 157 3.69 5.37 -13.53
CA LEU A 157 4.73 4.36 -13.67
C LEU A 157 4.98 4.06 -15.15
N TYR A 158 6.01 4.67 -15.70
CA TYR A 158 6.57 4.27 -16.98
C TYR A 158 7.90 3.58 -16.75
N ALA A 159 8.04 2.40 -17.35
CA ALA A 159 9.30 1.68 -17.33
C ALA A 159 10.15 2.12 -18.54
N TYR A 160 11.05 3.08 -18.28
CA TYR A 160 12.02 3.60 -19.24
C TYR A 160 13.41 3.11 -18.88
N LEU A 161 14.14 2.52 -19.83
CA LEU A 161 15.49 2.00 -19.60
C LEU A 161 15.59 1.14 -18.33
N ASP A 162 14.61 0.26 -18.15
CA ASP A 162 14.51 -0.68 -17.02
C ASP A 162 14.32 -0.01 -15.64
N LYS A 163 13.86 1.24 -15.63
CA LYS A 163 13.56 2.02 -14.42
C LYS A 163 12.12 2.46 -14.43
N LEU A 164 11.44 2.35 -13.29
CA LEU A 164 10.12 2.92 -13.09
C LEU A 164 10.27 4.38 -12.69
N ILE A 165 9.79 5.28 -13.54
CA ILE A 165 9.92 6.73 -13.38
C ILE A 165 8.52 7.33 -13.36
N TYR A 166 8.28 8.30 -12.46
CA TYR A 166 7.09 9.14 -12.52
C TYR A 166 7.20 10.10 -13.71
N THR A 167 6.32 9.98 -14.70
CA THR A 167 6.41 10.74 -15.97
C THR A 167 5.99 12.21 -15.89
N THR A 168 5.75 12.74 -14.69
CA THR A 168 5.20 14.08 -14.48
C THR A 168 6.23 15.04 -13.92
N PRO A 169 6.08 16.35 -14.19
CA PRO A 169 6.95 17.39 -13.61
C PRO A 169 6.83 17.52 -12.09
N HIS A 170 5.86 16.82 -11.48
CA HIS A 170 5.68 16.73 -10.03
C HIS A 170 5.70 15.25 -9.62
N PRO A 171 6.84 14.72 -9.16
CA PRO A 171 6.87 13.41 -8.49
C PRO A 171 6.04 13.46 -7.20
N PRO A 172 5.64 12.29 -6.64
CA PRO A 172 5.00 12.26 -5.33
C PRO A 172 5.87 12.99 -4.31
N LEU A 173 5.27 13.84 -3.50
CA LEU A 173 5.97 14.58 -2.46
C LEU A 173 6.31 13.67 -1.28
N ILE A 174 5.50 12.62 -1.02
CA ILE A 174 5.72 11.65 0.06
C ILE A 174 5.42 10.23 -0.42
N THR A 175 6.34 9.31 -0.15
CA THR A 175 6.11 7.87 -0.31
C THR A 175 6.56 7.09 0.92
N VAL A 176 5.74 6.15 1.37
CA VAL A 176 6.06 5.24 2.48
C VAL A 176 6.17 3.81 1.97
N TYR A 177 7.35 3.22 2.11
CA TYR A 177 7.64 1.83 1.83
C TYR A 177 7.65 1.02 3.12
N CYS A 178 7.15 -0.19 3.06
CA CYS A 178 7.19 -1.14 4.17
C CYS A 178 8.11 -2.31 3.80
N LEU A 179 9.07 -2.63 4.68
CA LEU A 179 9.94 -3.78 4.54
C LEU A 179 9.79 -4.74 5.71
N ASN A 180 9.31 -5.94 5.41
CA ASN A 180 9.24 -7.07 6.32
C ASN A 180 10.52 -7.89 6.22
N THR A 181 11.56 -7.49 6.96
CA THR A 181 12.89 -8.14 6.97
C THR A 181 12.83 -9.65 7.21
N PRO A 182 12.03 -10.17 8.18
CA PRO A 182 11.89 -11.62 8.36
C PRO A 182 11.35 -12.34 7.13
N MET A 183 10.31 -11.79 6.50
CA MET A 183 9.71 -12.35 5.30
C MET A 183 10.67 -12.27 4.11
N PHE A 184 11.38 -11.14 3.98
CA PHE A 184 12.37 -10.90 2.94
C PHE A 184 13.49 -11.94 2.98
N ALA A 185 14.10 -12.14 4.16
CA ALA A 185 15.15 -13.12 4.37
C ALA A 185 14.68 -14.55 4.04
N MET A 186 13.52 -14.96 4.58
CA MET A 186 12.99 -16.31 4.34
C MET A 186 12.59 -16.54 2.88
N GLN A 187 12.03 -15.53 2.22
CA GLN A 187 11.70 -15.60 0.80
C GLN A 187 12.96 -15.77 -0.05
N TYR A 188 14.04 -15.06 0.28
CA TYR A 188 15.31 -15.20 -0.43
C TYR A 188 15.92 -16.60 -0.25
N CYS A 189 15.91 -17.17 0.96
CA CYS A 189 16.34 -18.55 1.15
C CYS A 189 15.49 -19.56 0.38
N ALA A 190 14.17 -19.37 0.35
CA ALA A 190 13.27 -20.22 -0.45
C ALA A 190 13.54 -20.10 -1.96
N TYR A 191 13.95 -18.93 -2.44
CA TYR A 191 14.40 -18.71 -3.81
C TYR A 191 15.68 -19.50 -4.09
N LEU A 192 16.71 -19.40 -3.26
CA LEU A 192 17.96 -20.16 -3.40
C LEU A 192 17.73 -21.68 -3.37
N ASP A 193 16.87 -22.17 -2.46
CA ASP A 193 16.46 -23.58 -2.38
C ASP A 193 15.81 -24.05 -3.70
N SER A 194 15.14 -23.14 -4.43
CA SER A 194 14.50 -23.44 -5.71
C SER A 194 15.49 -23.48 -6.89
N LEU A 195 16.52 -22.63 -6.86
CA LEU A 195 17.57 -22.57 -7.89
C LEU A 195 18.46 -23.82 -7.87
N SER A 196 18.72 -24.38 -6.69
CA SER A 196 19.46 -25.66 -6.57
C SER A 196 18.85 -26.82 -7.38
N LYS A 197 17.60 -26.67 -7.85
CA LYS A 197 16.86 -27.63 -8.67
C LYS A 197 16.78 -27.26 -10.15
N ILE A 198 17.14 -26.03 -10.54
CA ILE A 198 17.01 -25.48 -11.90
C ILE A 198 18.35 -24.86 -12.31
N LYS A 199 19.13 -25.56 -13.13
CA LYS A 199 20.44 -25.09 -13.66
C LYS A 199 20.25 -23.99 -14.73
N SER A 200 19.86 -22.77 -14.37
CA SER A 200 19.77 -21.67 -15.34
C SER A 200 20.59 -20.43 -14.94
N SER A 201 21.36 -19.90 -15.88
CA SER A 201 22.47 -18.95 -15.74
C SER A 201 22.13 -17.49 -15.46
N THR A 202 20.99 -17.17 -14.84
CA THR A 202 20.64 -15.80 -14.43
C THR A 202 20.55 -15.69 -12.91
N ASP A 203 21.52 -16.31 -12.25
CA ASP A 203 21.64 -16.48 -10.81
C ASP A 203 22.31 -15.26 -10.17
N ASP A 204 21.56 -14.17 -9.99
CA ASP A 204 22.07 -12.98 -9.30
C ASP A 204 21.03 -12.44 -8.31
N VAL A 205 21.49 -11.94 -7.16
CA VAL A 205 20.70 -11.27 -6.12
C VAL A 205 19.84 -10.18 -6.75
N TYR A 206 20.41 -9.42 -7.69
CA TYR A 206 19.69 -8.36 -8.40
C TYR A 206 18.49 -8.89 -9.20
N SER A 207 18.60 -10.07 -9.82
CA SER A 207 17.47 -10.71 -10.50
C SER A 207 16.37 -11.08 -9.51
N TYR A 208 16.74 -11.58 -8.32
CA TYR A 208 15.77 -11.85 -7.26
C TYR A 208 15.04 -10.58 -6.80
N LEU A 209 15.80 -9.53 -6.47
CA LEU A 209 15.27 -8.26 -6.00
C LEU A 209 14.33 -7.65 -7.04
N HIS A 210 14.78 -7.58 -8.28
CA HIS A 210 14.02 -6.98 -9.36
C HIS A 210 12.72 -7.76 -9.62
N GLN A 211 12.81 -9.08 -9.85
CA GLN A 211 11.67 -9.89 -10.30
C GLN A 211 10.66 -10.21 -9.19
N TYR A 212 11.11 -10.43 -7.95
CA TYR A 212 10.27 -10.98 -6.88
C TYR A 212 10.01 -10.01 -5.72
N VAL A 213 10.71 -8.89 -5.65
CA VAL A 213 10.61 -7.95 -4.51
C VAL A 213 10.16 -6.56 -4.97
N LEU A 214 10.95 -5.89 -5.81
CA LEU A 214 10.71 -4.51 -6.23
C LEU A 214 9.59 -4.40 -7.27
N PHE A 215 9.70 -5.04 -8.43
CA PHE A 215 8.71 -4.87 -9.51
C PHE A 215 7.30 -5.30 -9.11
N PRO A 216 7.10 -6.45 -8.42
CA PRO A 216 5.78 -6.83 -7.97
C PRO A 216 5.16 -5.81 -7.01
N ALA A 217 5.96 -5.18 -6.14
CA ALA A 217 5.47 -4.14 -5.23
C ALA A 217 5.16 -2.85 -6.00
N LEU A 218 6.13 -2.37 -6.79
CA LEU A 218 6.01 -1.12 -7.53
C LEU A 218 4.83 -1.15 -8.48
N ILE A 219 4.60 -2.23 -9.23
CA ILE A 219 3.48 -2.27 -10.18
C ILE A 219 2.16 -2.56 -9.45
N ASN A 220 2.08 -3.62 -8.63
CA ASN A 220 0.79 -4.02 -8.07
C ASN A 220 0.30 -3.06 -6.98
N ASP A 221 1.17 -2.60 -6.07
CA ASP A 221 0.73 -1.73 -4.99
C ASP A 221 0.41 -0.33 -5.51
N ASN A 222 1.24 0.29 -6.37
CA ASN A 222 0.87 1.58 -6.97
C ASN A 222 -0.43 1.49 -7.78
N THR A 223 -0.64 0.42 -8.56
CA THR A 223 -1.89 0.27 -9.32
C THR A 223 -3.09 0.16 -8.38
N ASN A 224 -2.98 -0.61 -7.29
CA ASN A 224 -4.06 -0.70 -6.30
C ASN A 224 -4.31 0.62 -5.55
N LEU A 225 -3.25 1.35 -5.18
CA LEU A 225 -3.33 2.66 -4.54
C LEU A 225 -3.95 3.69 -5.49
N TRP A 226 -3.58 3.66 -6.76
CA TRP A 226 -4.17 4.48 -7.81
C TRP A 226 -5.66 4.18 -8.01
N LEU A 227 -6.03 2.90 -8.18
CA LEU A 227 -7.45 2.50 -8.32
C LEU A 227 -8.28 3.00 -7.13
N ARG A 228 -7.79 2.80 -5.90
CA ARG A 228 -8.41 3.35 -4.68
C ARG A 228 -8.57 4.87 -4.76
N ASN A 229 -7.53 5.61 -5.18
CA ASN A 229 -7.61 7.06 -5.31
C ASN A 229 -8.67 7.49 -6.34
N GLN A 230 -8.79 6.78 -7.46
CA GLN A 230 -9.85 7.02 -8.44
C GLN A 230 -11.24 6.84 -7.81
N TYR A 231 -11.48 5.73 -7.10
CA TYR A 231 -12.75 5.51 -6.41
C TYR A 231 -13.05 6.58 -5.35
N TRP A 232 -12.05 6.94 -4.53
CA TRP A 232 -12.18 7.97 -3.51
C TRP A 232 -12.56 9.33 -4.10
N GLU A 233 -11.86 9.78 -5.13
CA GLU A 233 -12.11 11.08 -5.76
C GLU A 233 -13.52 11.20 -6.30
N ARG A 234 -14.04 10.16 -6.97
CA ARG A 234 -15.40 10.17 -7.54
C ARG A 234 -16.45 10.17 -6.45
N LEU A 235 -16.23 9.42 -5.37
CA LEU A 235 -17.10 9.44 -4.19
C LEU A 235 -17.18 10.84 -3.59
N VAL A 236 -16.03 11.53 -3.44
CA VAL A 236 -15.97 12.90 -2.94
C VAL A 236 -16.69 13.87 -3.89
N ALA A 237 -16.36 13.86 -5.18
CA ALA A 237 -16.95 14.76 -6.18
C ALA A 237 -18.48 14.67 -6.20
N LEU A 238 -19.03 13.45 -6.23
CA LEU A 238 -20.48 13.25 -6.28
C LEU A 238 -21.19 13.63 -4.97
N LEU A 239 -20.58 13.37 -3.80
CA LEU A 239 -21.10 13.87 -2.51
C LEU A 239 -21.18 15.39 -2.46
N ASN A 240 -20.23 16.08 -3.10
CA ASN A 240 -20.22 17.54 -3.15
C ASN A 240 -21.28 18.09 -4.09
N HIS A 241 -21.59 17.39 -5.18
CA HIS A 241 -22.70 17.75 -6.06
C HIS A 241 -24.07 17.58 -5.41
N GLU A 242 -24.28 16.58 -4.55
CA GLU A 242 -25.55 16.36 -3.85
C GLU A 242 -25.70 17.18 -2.55
N GLY A 243 -24.59 17.59 -1.92
CA GLY A 243 -24.61 18.21 -0.58
C GLY A 243 -23.86 19.55 -0.43
N GLY A 244 -23.22 20.09 -1.46
CA GLY A 244 -22.56 21.41 -1.42
C GLY A 244 -21.43 21.58 -0.40
N LEU A 245 -20.88 20.51 0.18
CA LEU A 245 -20.13 20.59 1.45
C LEU A 245 -18.60 20.39 1.38
N ILE A 246 -18.00 20.01 0.24
CA ILE A 246 -16.53 19.99 0.13
C ILE A 246 -16.11 20.59 -1.21
N HIS A 247 -15.60 21.82 -1.20
CA HIS A 247 -14.83 22.33 -2.34
C HIS A 247 -13.42 21.71 -2.28
N THR A 248 -13.22 20.57 -2.94
CA THR A 248 -11.90 20.27 -3.49
C THR A 248 -11.88 20.80 -4.92
N PRO A 249 -11.01 21.78 -5.25
CA PRO A 249 -10.87 22.22 -6.62
C PRO A 249 -10.28 21.04 -7.39
N PHE A 250 -11.14 20.33 -8.12
CA PHE A 250 -10.68 19.42 -9.15
C PHE A 250 -10.11 20.31 -10.24
N GLU A 251 -8.79 20.35 -10.36
CA GLU A 251 -8.19 20.84 -11.60
C GLU A 251 -8.58 19.85 -12.70
N ASP A 252 -9.58 20.24 -13.50
CA ASP A 252 -10.10 19.54 -14.70
C ASP A 252 -9.02 19.08 -15.70
N ASN A 253 -7.78 19.50 -15.50
CA ASN A 253 -6.62 19.27 -16.36
C ASN A 253 -5.61 18.24 -15.82
N MET A 254 -5.72 17.73 -14.58
CA MET A 254 -4.78 16.71 -14.07
C MET A 254 -4.83 15.36 -14.84
N TRP A 255 -5.90 15.16 -15.61
CA TRP A 255 -6.20 13.91 -16.32
C TRP A 255 -6.24 14.08 -17.85
N LYS A 256 -6.40 15.31 -18.33
CA LYS A 256 -6.54 15.64 -19.76
C LYS A 256 -5.21 16.11 -20.34
N ALA A 257 -4.27 15.19 -20.48
CA ALA A 257 -3.15 15.22 -21.44
C ALA A 257 -2.11 14.20 -20.96
N VAL A 258 -2.49 12.93 -20.95
CA VAL A 258 -1.51 11.88 -20.86
C VAL A 258 -1.16 11.52 -22.31
N PRO A 259 0.04 11.84 -22.84
CA PRO A 259 0.40 11.54 -24.23
C PRO A 259 0.24 10.05 -24.57
N ASP A 260 0.08 9.77 -25.85
CA ASP A 260 -0.06 8.42 -26.41
C ASP A 260 0.99 7.44 -25.85
N GLY A 261 0.56 6.21 -25.53
CA GLY A 261 1.44 5.14 -25.03
C GLY A 261 1.56 5.03 -23.51
N ARG A 262 0.80 5.83 -22.74
CA ARG A 262 0.77 5.79 -21.28
C ARG A 262 -0.54 5.13 -20.79
N LEU A 263 -0.48 4.43 -19.65
CA LEU A 263 -1.61 3.70 -19.05
C LEU A 263 -2.86 4.60 -18.94
N GLY A 264 -2.75 5.78 -18.33
CA GLY A 264 -3.88 6.70 -18.10
C GLY A 264 -4.65 7.18 -19.36
N ALA A 265 -4.01 7.24 -20.53
CA ALA A 265 -4.63 7.72 -21.77
C ALA A 265 -5.62 6.73 -22.37
N GLN A 266 -5.54 5.45 -22.00
CA GLN A 266 -6.35 4.37 -22.56
C GLN A 266 -7.71 4.17 -21.84
N TYR A 267 -8.02 5.00 -20.84
CA TYR A 267 -9.06 4.72 -19.84
C TYR A 267 -10.32 5.61 -19.79
N PRO A 268 -10.73 6.38 -20.83
CA PRO A 268 -12.01 7.12 -20.76
C PRO A 268 -13.21 6.25 -20.39
N GLN A 269 -13.31 5.05 -20.97
CA GLN A 269 -14.41 4.12 -20.69
C GLN A 269 -14.34 3.51 -19.28
N PHE A 270 -13.15 3.38 -18.71
CA PHE A 270 -12.99 2.96 -17.32
C PHE A 270 -13.49 4.04 -16.37
N LEU A 271 -13.08 5.29 -16.58
CA LEU A 271 -13.54 6.41 -15.76
C LEU A 271 -15.07 6.49 -15.77
N GLN A 272 -15.70 6.33 -16.94
CA GLN A 272 -17.15 6.24 -17.03
C GLN A 272 -17.74 5.07 -16.22
N ASN A 273 -17.15 3.87 -16.29
CA ASN A 273 -17.62 2.72 -15.49
C ASN A 273 -17.44 2.95 -13.98
N VAL A 274 -16.41 3.68 -13.56
CA VAL A 274 -16.21 4.08 -12.17
C VAL A 274 -17.27 5.11 -11.77
N ASP A 275 -17.58 6.08 -12.62
CA ASP A 275 -18.62 7.07 -12.39
C ASP A 275 -20.01 6.41 -12.27
N ASP A 276 -20.32 5.45 -13.14
CA ASP A 276 -21.56 4.68 -13.11
C ASP A 276 -21.66 3.85 -11.82
N LEU A 277 -20.59 3.14 -11.45
CA LEU A 277 -20.53 2.38 -10.21
C LEU A 277 -20.74 3.29 -8.99
N THR A 278 -20.03 4.41 -8.96
CA THR A 278 -20.11 5.36 -7.86
C THR A 278 -21.53 5.92 -7.79
N THR A 279 -22.12 6.31 -8.92
CA THR A 279 -23.53 6.73 -9.00
C THR A 279 -24.50 5.68 -8.46
N MET A 280 -24.30 4.39 -8.78
CA MET A 280 -25.13 3.29 -8.24
C MET A 280 -24.98 3.15 -6.71
N PHE A 281 -23.77 3.39 -6.19
CA PHE A 281 -23.49 3.40 -4.76
C PHE A 281 -24.23 4.51 -4.04
N ILE A 282 -24.20 5.72 -4.60
CA ILE A 282 -24.83 6.91 -4.05
C ILE A 282 -26.35 6.81 -4.08
N LYS A 283 -26.91 6.35 -5.20
CA LYS A 283 -28.35 6.11 -5.38
C LYS A 283 -28.88 4.95 -4.54
N LYS A 284 -28.05 4.33 -3.69
CA LYS A 284 -28.37 3.17 -2.83
C LYS A 284 -28.87 1.96 -3.62
N THR A 285 -28.49 1.87 -4.90
CA THR A 285 -28.78 0.71 -5.76
C THR A 285 -27.87 -0.47 -5.42
N ILE A 286 -26.67 -0.17 -4.93
CA ILE A 286 -25.76 -1.16 -4.32
C ILE A 286 -25.43 -0.72 -2.89
N TYR A 287 -25.34 -1.69 -2.00
CA TYR A 287 -25.06 -1.45 -0.59
C TYR A 287 -23.55 -1.44 -0.29
N PRO A 288 -23.11 -0.82 0.84
CA PRO A 288 -21.71 -0.81 1.29
C PRO A 288 -21.05 -2.19 1.35
N ASP A 289 -21.79 -3.24 1.72
CA ASP A 289 -21.28 -4.60 1.71
C ASP A 289 -20.92 -5.08 0.31
N VAL A 290 -21.81 -4.88 -0.65
CA VAL A 290 -21.60 -5.28 -2.04
C VAL A 290 -20.41 -4.54 -2.64
N TYR A 291 -20.32 -3.23 -2.41
CA TYR A 291 -19.23 -2.41 -2.93
C TYR A 291 -17.86 -2.81 -2.35
N LEU A 292 -17.75 -2.92 -1.02
CA LEU A 292 -16.49 -3.26 -0.35
C LEU A 292 -16.10 -4.75 -0.47
N SER A 293 -17.08 -5.63 -0.71
CA SER A 293 -16.86 -7.05 -0.96
C SER A 293 -16.56 -7.38 -2.44
N SER A 294 -16.63 -6.39 -3.34
CA SER A 294 -16.33 -6.57 -4.76
C SER A 294 -14.82 -6.54 -5.05
N CYS A 295 -14.39 -7.32 -6.03
CA CYS A 295 -12.98 -7.42 -6.47
C CYS A 295 -12.58 -6.25 -7.38
N LEU A 296 -12.61 -5.05 -6.83
CA LEU A 296 -12.37 -3.79 -7.55
C LEU A 296 -10.90 -3.39 -7.65
N LEU A 297 -10.00 -4.24 -7.15
CA LEU A 297 -8.56 -4.03 -7.14
C LEU A 297 -7.88 -5.02 -8.07
N LEU A 298 -6.69 -4.68 -8.55
CA LEU A 298 -5.85 -5.55 -9.38
C LEU A 298 -5.55 -6.90 -8.70
N SER A 299 -5.47 -6.89 -7.37
CA SER A 299 -5.28 -8.08 -6.55
C SER A 299 -6.41 -9.12 -6.64
N GLN A 300 -7.55 -8.77 -7.27
CA GLN A 300 -8.73 -9.63 -7.43
C GLN A 300 -9.28 -10.15 -6.10
N VAL A 301 -8.99 -9.45 -5.01
CA VAL A 301 -9.60 -9.69 -3.70
C VAL A 301 -10.46 -8.48 -3.31
N PRO A 302 -11.47 -8.68 -2.46
CA PRO A 302 -12.25 -7.56 -1.93
C PRO A 302 -11.37 -6.50 -1.29
N MET A 303 -11.69 -5.22 -1.47
CA MET A 303 -10.89 -4.10 -0.93
C MET A 303 -10.63 -4.23 0.57
N LEU A 304 -11.66 -4.62 1.31
CA LEU A 304 -11.55 -4.80 2.75
C LEU A 304 -10.60 -5.96 3.10
N THR A 305 -10.66 -7.06 2.34
CA THR A 305 -9.75 -8.21 2.50
C THR A 305 -8.31 -7.84 2.15
N TYR A 306 -8.12 -7.03 1.10
CA TYR A 306 -6.82 -6.49 0.73
C TYR A 306 -6.23 -5.66 1.88
N PHE A 307 -6.99 -4.71 2.42
CA PHE A 307 -6.54 -3.84 3.50
C PHE A 307 -6.20 -4.63 4.78
N ARG A 308 -7.01 -5.62 5.15
CA ARG A 308 -6.67 -6.52 6.28
C ARG A 308 -5.38 -7.27 6.05
N SER A 309 -5.23 -7.86 4.86
CA SER A 309 -4.01 -8.59 4.52
C SER A 309 -2.81 -7.65 4.58
N PHE A 310 -2.98 -6.41 4.09
CA PHE A 310 -1.95 -5.38 4.20
C PHE A 310 -1.56 -5.13 5.67
N LEU A 311 -2.51 -4.91 6.57
CA LEU A 311 -2.20 -4.71 8.00
C LEU A 311 -1.60 -5.96 8.67
N GLN A 312 -2.05 -7.17 8.31
CA GLN A 312 -1.54 -8.42 8.87
C GLN A 312 -0.06 -8.66 8.54
N PHE A 313 0.37 -8.31 7.33
CA PHE A 313 1.75 -8.52 6.87
C PHE A 313 2.69 -7.34 7.11
N ASN A 314 2.14 -6.18 7.51
CA ASN A 314 2.89 -4.94 7.72
C ASN A 314 2.64 -4.37 9.13
N ASP A 315 2.66 -5.18 10.17
CA ASP A 315 2.58 -4.71 11.56
C ASP A 315 3.80 -3.85 11.91
N VAL A 316 3.57 -2.67 12.51
CA VAL A 316 4.64 -1.70 12.83
C VAL A 316 5.16 -1.96 14.24
N PRO A 317 6.48 -1.87 14.48
CA PRO A 317 7.01 -1.84 15.85
C PRO A 317 6.38 -0.68 16.65
N GLN A 318 5.92 -0.96 17.87
CA GLN A 318 5.28 0.02 18.77
C GLN A 318 6.30 0.99 19.38
N LEU A 319 6.97 1.78 18.53
CA LEU A 319 7.93 2.80 18.90
C LEU A 319 7.38 4.17 18.49
N ARG A 320 7.50 5.16 19.37
CA ARG A 320 6.95 6.51 19.17
C ARG A 320 7.35 7.12 17.82
N GLN A 321 8.60 6.97 17.41
CA GLN A 321 9.14 7.52 16.15
C GLN A 321 8.46 6.98 14.88
N TYR A 322 7.74 5.86 14.95
CA TYR A 322 6.99 5.31 13.81
C TYR A 322 5.51 5.65 13.83
N SER A 323 5.00 6.17 14.94
CA SER A 323 3.56 6.40 15.09
C SER A 323 2.99 7.29 13.99
N TRP A 324 3.73 8.32 13.57
CA TRP A 324 3.30 9.21 12.49
C TRP A 324 3.45 8.61 11.09
N ILE A 325 4.45 7.76 10.86
CA ILE A 325 4.62 7.06 9.57
C ILE A 325 3.57 5.96 9.43
N GLU A 326 3.27 5.24 10.51
CA GLU A 326 2.18 4.25 10.58
C GLU A 326 0.85 4.90 10.22
N TYR A 327 0.60 6.07 10.80
CA TYR A 327 -0.60 6.84 10.49
C TYR A 327 -0.65 7.25 9.01
N LEU A 328 0.42 7.83 8.46
CA LEU A 328 0.50 8.18 7.03
C LEU A 328 0.23 6.99 6.12
N ARG A 329 0.80 5.83 6.46
CA ARG A 329 0.62 4.58 5.73
C ARG A 329 -0.85 4.15 5.67
N ASP A 330 -1.55 4.18 6.80
CA ASP A 330 -2.92 3.69 6.90
C ASP A 330 -3.97 4.72 6.48
N TRP A 331 -3.62 6.00 6.54
CA TRP A 331 -4.51 7.14 6.38
C TRP A 331 -5.44 7.04 5.18
N GLN A 332 -4.86 6.91 3.98
CA GLN A 332 -5.62 6.93 2.72
C GLN A 332 -6.63 5.77 2.64
N TRP A 333 -6.33 4.63 3.25
CA TRP A 333 -7.25 3.50 3.32
C TRP A 333 -8.36 3.74 4.34
N ILE A 334 -8.03 4.28 5.51
CA ILE A 334 -9.02 4.57 6.55
C ILE A 334 -9.99 5.66 6.07
N ASP A 335 -9.48 6.71 5.43
CA ASP A 335 -10.27 7.80 4.86
C ASP A 335 -11.26 7.26 3.81
N PHE A 336 -10.76 6.47 2.85
CA PHE A 336 -11.61 5.81 1.85
C PHE A 336 -12.68 4.89 2.46
N LEU A 337 -12.30 4.02 3.40
CA LEU A 337 -13.26 3.11 4.04
C LEU A 337 -14.32 3.88 4.84
N THR A 338 -13.92 4.93 5.55
CA THR A 338 -14.83 5.78 6.33
C THR A 338 -15.84 6.47 5.40
N LEU A 339 -15.37 7.00 4.27
CA LEU A 339 -16.23 7.62 3.25
C LEU A 339 -17.23 6.61 2.67
N ALA A 340 -16.76 5.46 2.21
CA ALA A 340 -17.60 4.41 1.64
C ALA A 340 -18.66 3.91 2.63
N LEU A 341 -18.28 3.74 3.90
CA LEU A 341 -19.20 3.26 4.95
C LEU A 341 -20.19 4.33 5.44
N SER A 342 -19.91 5.62 5.23
CA SER A 342 -20.74 6.72 5.72
C SER A 342 -22.16 6.78 5.15
N TRP A 343 -22.42 6.05 4.07
CA TRP A 343 -23.76 5.90 3.48
C TRP A 343 -24.73 5.08 4.32
N ASN A 344 -24.23 4.17 5.15
CA ASN A 344 -25.05 3.46 6.12
C ASN A 344 -24.49 3.73 7.52
N LYS A 345 -24.85 4.89 8.08
CA LYS A 345 -24.35 5.31 9.41
C LYS A 345 -24.76 4.37 10.54
N GLN A 346 -25.79 3.54 10.34
CA GLN A 346 -26.29 2.57 11.32
C GLN A 346 -25.47 1.27 11.31
N TRP A 347 -24.55 1.11 10.37
CA TRP A 347 -23.75 -0.10 10.24
C TRP A 347 -22.64 -0.15 11.30
N VAL A 348 -22.51 -1.28 11.99
CA VAL A 348 -21.54 -1.48 13.07
C VAL A 348 -20.11 -1.18 12.61
N LEU A 349 -19.77 -1.55 11.37
CA LEU A 349 -18.47 -1.24 10.77
C LEU A 349 -18.25 0.26 10.60
N TYR A 350 -19.27 1.02 10.18
CA TYR A 350 -19.14 2.48 10.09
C TYR A 350 -18.89 3.09 11.46
N THR A 351 -19.69 2.73 12.46
CA THR A 351 -19.52 3.24 13.84
C THR A 351 -18.14 2.89 14.38
N TYR A 352 -17.67 1.66 14.15
CA TYR A 352 -16.33 1.22 14.54
C TYR A 352 -15.23 2.01 13.85
N PHE A 353 -15.24 2.08 12.51
CA PHE A 353 -14.20 2.80 11.75
C PHE A 353 -14.21 4.29 12.08
N LYS A 354 -15.39 4.91 12.21
CA LYS A 354 -15.53 6.32 12.64
C LYS A 354 -14.95 6.51 14.04
N SER A 355 -15.34 5.69 15.04
CA SER A 355 -14.82 5.83 16.40
C SER A 355 -13.32 5.55 16.49
N TYR A 356 -12.82 4.55 15.77
CA TYR A 356 -11.39 4.25 15.69
C TYR A 356 -10.63 5.40 15.04
N PHE A 357 -11.09 5.89 13.90
CA PHE A 357 -10.48 7.01 13.20
C PHE A 357 -10.49 8.28 14.04
N ASN A 358 -11.61 8.61 14.69
CA ASN A 358 -11.72 9.76 15.59
C ASN A 358 -10.77 9.64 16.79
N ARG A 359 -10.68 8.45 17.39
CA ARG A 359 -9.74 8.20 18.49
C ARG A 359 -8.30 8.35 18.02
N CYS A 360 -7.95 7.75 16.89
CA CYS A 360 -6.63 7.88 16.30
C CYS A 360 -6.32 9.34 16.00
N LEU A 361 -7.21 10.07 15.32
CA LEU A 361 -7.07 11.50 15.02
C LEU A 361 -6.86 12.36 16.26
N ARG A 362 -7.66 12.16 17.32
CA ARG A 362 -7.52 12.93 18.57
C ARG A 362 -6.22 12.60 19.29
N LEU A 363 -5.88 11.31 19.43
CA LEU A 363 -4.60 10.90 20.01
C LEU A 363 -3.42 11.45 19.20
N PHE A 364 -3.54 11.45 17.87
CA PHE A 364 -2.55 12.00 16.97
C PHE A 364 -2.42 13.51 17.16
N GLN A 365 -3.54 14.23 17.25
CA GLN A 365 -3.58 15.65 17.53
C GLN A 365 -3.00 15.99 18.90
N GLU A 366 -3.31 15.23 19.95
CA GLU A 366 -2.85 15.50 21.31
C GLU A 366 -1.35 15.21 21.46
N SER A 367 -0.88 14.08 20.90
CA SER A 367 0.51 13.65 21.04
C SER A 367 1.49 14.34 20.08
N HIS A 368 0.98 15.06 19.07
CA HIS A 368 1.75 15.74 18.04
C HIS A 368 2.96 14.91 17.53
N PRO A 369 2.80 13.63 17.18
CA PRO A 369 3.94 12.75 16.92
C PRO A 369 4.73 13.17 15.67
N TRP A 370 4.15 14.03 14.82
CA TRP A 370 4.81 14.64 13.68
C TRP A 370 5.83 15.73 14.06
N THR A 371 5.87 16.23 15.30
CA THR A 371 6.95 17.14 15.74
C THR A 371 8.30 16.44 15.77
N ASP A 372 8.30 15.11 15.82
CA ASP A 372 9.48 14.27 15.70
C ASP A 372 9.87 14.09 14.20
N CYS A 373 9.12 14.68 13.25
CA CYS A 373 9.47 14.74 11.83
C CYS A 373 10.44 15.89 11.60
N GLU A 374 11.66 15.59 11.16
CA GLU A 374 12.66 16.62 10.85
C GLU A 374 12.32 17.44 9.58
N ASN A 375 11.36 16.97 8.77
CA ASN A 375 11.01 17.60 7.50
C ASN A 375 9.74 18.45 7.62
N HIS A 376 9.91 19.78 7.61
CA HIS A 376 8.82 20.74 7.73
C HIS A 376 7.73 20.59 6.65
N ILE A 377 8.08 20.12 5.44
CA ILE A 377 7.09 19.93 4.37
C ILE A 377 6.14 18.77 4.73
N VAL A 378 6.70 17.67 5.24
CA VAL A 378 5.93 16.50 5.69
C VAL A 378 5.14 16.82 6.94
N GLU A 379 5.74 17.53 7.88
CA GLU A 379 5.06 18.05 9.06
C GLU A 379 3.83 18.87 8.66
N THR A 380 4.00 19.85 7.77
CA THR A 380 2.92 20.73 7.29
C THR A 380 1.84 19.93 6.58
N PHE A 381 2.23 18.96 5.74
CA PHE A 381 1.30 18.07 5.05
C PHE A 381 0.46 17.27 6.06
N ILE A 382 1.09 16.64 7.04
CA ILE A 382 0.41 15.87 8.09
C ILE A 382 -0.52 16.78 8.89
N ALA A 383 -0.03 17.93 9.36
CA ALA A 383 -0.81 18.85 10.18
C ALA A 383 -2.05 19.37 9.42
N ASN A 384 -1.90 19.72 8.15
CA ASN A 384 -3.02 20.14 7.30
C ASN A 384 -4.03 19.00 7.11
N LYS A 385 -3.56 17.78 6.85
CA LYS A 385 -4.45 16.61 6.68
C LYS A 385 -5.22 16.24 7.94
N VAL A 386 -4.57 16.26 9.10
CA VAL A 386 -5.22 16.05 10.40
C VAL A 386 -6.29 17.11 10.63
N LYS A 387 -5.98 18.39 10.39
CA LYS A 387 -6.92 19.50 10.53
C LYS A 387 -8.10 19.40 9.58
N GLU A 388 -7.89 19.02 8.32
CA GLU A 388 -8.95 18.77 7.33
C GLU A 388 -9.91 17.68 7.82
N GLN A 389 -9.40 16.55 8.31
CA GLN A 389 -10.25 15.45 8.74
C GLN A 389 -10.97 15.71 10.06
N LEU A 390 -10.34 16.42 11.01
CA LEU A 390 -11.03 16.85 12.22
C LEU A 390 -12.23 17.73 11.89
N LYS A 391 -12.12 18.64 10.92
CA LYS A 391 -13.27 19.43 10.45
C LYS A 391 -14.39 18.56 9.89
N LEU A 392 -14.04 17.52 9.12
CA LEU A 392 -15.03 16.59 8.55
C LEU A 392 -15.73 15.73 9.61
N VAL A 393 -15.01 15.38 10.68
CA VAL A 393 -15.55 14.67 11.84
C VAL A 393 -16.48 15.58 12.65
N ASP A 394 -16.06 16.81 12.94
CA ASP A 394 -16.77 17.74 13.80
C ASP A 394 -17.99 18.38 13.09
N GLN A 395 -17.94 18.64 11.78
CA GLN A 395 -19.09 19.17 11.02
C GLN A 395 -20.25 18.16 10.92
N LYS A 396 -19.97 16.86 10.83
CA LYS A 396 -21.01 15.82 10.63
C LYS A 396 -21.70 15.38 11.93
N ASP A 397 -21.18 15.75 13.10
CA ASP A 397 -21.86 15.55 14.37
C ASP A 397 -22.90 16.67 14.63
N VAL A 398 -22.77 17.83 13.97
CA VAL A 398 -23.76 18.92 14.01
C VAL A 398 -24.99 18.60 13.14
N ASP A 399 -24.79 18.04 11.94
CA ASP A 399 -25.90 17.67 11.05
C ASP A 399 -26.75 16.51 11.62
N LEU A 400 -26.15 15.60 12.41
CA LEU A 400 -26.88 14.53 13.11
C LEU A 400 -27.74 15.03 14.29
N ALA A 401 -27.43 16.21 14.84
CA ALA A 401 -28.23 16.84 15.89
C ALA A 401 -29.40 17.66 15.31
N LEU A 402 -29.29 18.12 14.06
CA LEU A 402 -30.32 18.89 13.37
C LEU A 402 -31.37 18.01 12.69
N ASP A 403 -31.05 16.77 12.31
CA ASP A 403 -32.01 15.78 11.78
C ASP A 403 -32.90 15.11 12.87
N GLN A 404 -32.77 15.51 14.14
CA GLN A 404 -33.57 15.01 15.26
C GLN A 404 -34.60 16.02 15.80
N HIS A 405 -34.84 17.12 15.09
CA HIS A 405 -35.83 18.15 15.49
C HIS A 405 -36.93 18.37 14.44
#